data_AF-A0A7G5C4E8-F1
#
_entry.id   AF-A0A7G5C4E8-F1
#
_cell.length_a   1.000
_cell.length_b   1.000
_cell.length_c   1.000
_cell.angle_alpha   90.00
_cell.angle_beta   90.00
_cell.angle_gamma   90.00
#
_symmetry.space_group_name_H-M   'P 1'
#
loop_
_entity.id
_entity.type
_entity.pdbx_description
1 polymer ?
#
loop_
_entity_poly.entity_id
_entity_poly.type
_entity_poly.pdbx_seq_one_letter_code
_entity_poly.pdbx_strand_id
1 'polypeptide(L)'
;MPYIEPSQRAGMRFMQRGIKGSIVMLNLLRFRDVADYIANPELTPENPISGAEAFNRYIEYTLPFLRESGGHQDYLAGIGHRTAAIEDSRLLPMADLPIPN
;
A
#
# COMPACT_ATOMS: atom_id res chain seq x y z
N MET A 1 11.71 13.74 1.58
CA MET A 1 10.75 13.02 2.44
C MET A 1 10.06 11.98 1.57
N PRO A 2 10.09 10.70 1.96
CA PRO A 2 9.39 9.64 1.25
C PRO A 2 7.87 9.77 1.44
N TYR A 3 7.10 9.48 0.40
CA TYR A 3 5.64 9.43 0.46
C TYR A 3 5.21 7.97 0.68
N ILE A 4 5.04 7.51 1.92
CA ILE A 4 4.62 6.12 2.18
C ILE A 4 3.10 6.03 2.37
N GLU A 5 2.56 6.98 3.15
CA GLU A 5 1.14 7.09 3.48
C GLU A 5 0.57 8.44 2.99
N PRO A 6 -0.69 8.46 2.51
CA PRO A 6 -1.34 9.70 2.13
C PRO A 6 -1.61 10.57 3.37
N SER A 7 -1.34 11.88 3.27
CA SER A 7 -1.75 12.81 4.34
C SER A 7 -3.28 12.82 4.52
N GLN A 8 -3.74 13.05 5.75
CA GLN A 8 -5.18 13.19 6.07
C GLN A 8 -5.86 14.23 5.15
N ARG A 9 -5.19 15.35 4.89
CA ARG A 9 -5.68 16.41 3.99
C ARG A 9 -5.84 15.92 2.54
N ALA A 10 -4.95 15.07 2.05
CA ALA A 10 -5.08 14.48 0.72
C ALA A 10 -6.26 13.49 0.66
N GLY A 11 -6.44 12.68 1.70
CA GLY A 11 -7.60 11.77 1.82
C GLY A 11 -8.93 12.52 1.82
N MET A 12 -9.07 13.59 2.60
CA MET A 12 -10.29 14.42 2.60
C MET A 12 -10.59 15.00 1.22
N ARG A 13 -9.59 15.57 0.53
CA ARG A 13 -9.77 16.11 -0.83
C ARG A 13 -10.16 15.06 -1.84
N PHE A 14 -9.68 13.81 -1.68
CA PHE A 14 -10.07 12.72 -2.55
C PHE A 14 -11.55 12.36 -2.38
N MET A 15 -12.02 12.22 -1.14
CA MET A 15 -13.43 11.92 -0.84
C MET A 15 -14.39 13.02 -1.32
N GLN A 16 -13.98 14.29 -1.21
CA GLN A 16 -14.78 15.45 -1.64
C GLN A 16 -14.99 15.52 -3.17
N ARG A 17 -14.29 14.73 -3.98
CA ARG A 17 -14.48 14.71 -5.45
C ARG A 17 -15.82 14.10 -5.86
N GLY A 18 -16.54 13.44 -4.96
CA GLY A 18 -17.86 12.89 -5.23
C GLY A 18 -17.87 11.84 -6.36
N ILE A 19 -16.76 11.11 -6.53
CA ILE A 19 -16.57 10.12 -7.60
C ILE A 19 -17.69 9.08 -7.52
N LYS A 20 -18.37 8.85 -8.65
CA LYS A 20 -19.44 7.86 -8.80
C LYS A 20 -18.91 6.66 -9.59
N GLY A 21 -19.37 5.46 -9.22
CA GLY A 21 -18.94 4.22 -9.87
C GLY A 21 -17.62 3.68 -9.33
N SER A 22 -17.03 2.75 -10.07
CA SER A 22 -15.78 2.07 -9.70
C SER A 22 -14.59 3.02 -9.81
N ILE A 23 -13.64 2.89 -8.90
CA ILE A 23 -12.39 3.65 -8.91
C ILE A 23 -11.24 2.70 -9.15
N VAL A 24 -10.40 3.01 -10.13
CA VAL A 24 -9.12 2.33 -10.32
C VAL A 24 -8.02 3.18 -9.70
N MET A 25 -7.21 2.56 -8.85
CA MET A 25 -6.07 3.23 -8.22
C MET A 25 -4.78 2.72 -8.83
N LEU A 26 -4.02 3.61 -9.46
CA LEU A 26 -2.66 3.31 -9.92
C LEU A 26 -1.69 3.43 -8.74
N ASN A 27 -0.99 2.33 -8.45
CA ASN A 27 0.08 2.28 -7.46
C ASN A 27 1.43 2.40 -8.17
N LEU A 28 2.21 3.42 -7.81
CA LEU A 28 3.61 3.56 -8.21
C LEU A 28 4.47 3.37 -6.97
N LEU A 29 5.25 2.30 -6.93
CA LEU A 29 6.04 1.90 -5.77
C LEU A 29 7.51 1.89 -6.12
N ARG A 30 8.33 2.46 -5.24
CA ARG A 30 9.78 2.29 -5.24
C ARG A 30 10.15 1.45 -4.03
N PHE A 31 10.74 0.28 -4.29
CA PHE A 31 11.16 -0.65 -3.25
C PHE A 31 12.57 -0.35 -2.77
N ARG A 32 12.83 -0.73 -1.52
CA ARG A 32 14.19 -0.77 -0.98
C ARG A 32 14.92 -2.00 -1.51
N ASP A 33 16.24 -1.88 -1.64
CA ASP A 33 17.10 -3.04 -1.96
C ASP A 33 17.01 -4.11 -0.87
N VAL A 34 16.95 -3.69 0.40
CA VAL A 34 16.73 -4.54 1.57
C VAL A 34 15.60 -3.93 2.41
N ALA A 35 14.66 -4.76 2.84
CA ALA A 35 13.53 -4.34 3.65
C ALA A 35 13.97 -3.87 5.06
N ASP A 36 13.36 -2.80 5.55
CA ASP A 36 13.70 -2.18 6.85
C ASP A 36 12.58 -2.41 7.88
N TYR A 37 12.82 -3.35 8.79
CA TYR A 37 11.87 -3.73 9.83
C TYR A 37 12.08 -2.99 11.16
N ILE A 38 12.84 -1.89 11.22
CA ILE A 38 13.07 -1.14 12.47
C ILE A 38 11.76 -0.74 13.16
N ALA A 39 10.74 -0.40 12.38
CA ALA A 39 9.42 -0.02 12.92
C ALA A 39 8.55 -1.20 13.36
N ASN A 40 8.86 -2.43 12.93
CA ASN A 40 8.12 -3.66 13.27
C ASN A 40 9.10 -4.82 13.50
N PRO A 41 9.96 -4.76 14.55
CA PRO A 41 11.03 -5.74 14.76
C PRO A 41 10.53 -7.17 14.89
N GLU A 42 9.31 -7.36 15.39
CA GLU A 42 8.63 -8.65 15.54
C GLU A 42 8.32 -9.35 14.21
N LEU A 43 8.33 -8.62 13.09
CA LEU A 43 8.11 -9.15 11.74
C LEU A 43 9.41 -9.41 10.98
N THR A 44 10.57 -9.17 11.61
CA THR A 44 11.88 -9.30 10.98
C THR A 44 12.14 -10.77 10.58
N PRO A 45 12.44 -11.05 9.30
CA PRO A 45 12.79 -12.40 8.87
C PRO A 45 14.16 -12.85 9.39
N GLU A 46 14.38 -14.16 9.48
CA GLU A 46 15.66 -14.75 9.89
C GLU A 46 16.84 -14.30 9.00
N ASN A 47 16.59 -14.19 7.69
CA ASN A 47 17.54 -13.70 6.71
C ASN A 47 17.03 -12.40 6.09
N PRO A 48 17.90 -11.40 5.81
CA PRO A 48 17.49 -10.19 5.11
C PRO A 48 16.80 -10.51 3.78
N ILE A 49 15.70 -9.83 3.52
CA ILE A 49 14.94 -9.94 2.26
C ILE A 49 14.88 -8.58 1.57
N SER A 50 14.67 -8.60 0.26
CA SER A 50 14.43 -7.40 -0.53
C SER A 50 13.11 -6.72 -0.17
N GLY A 51 12.99 -5.43 -0.53
CA GLY A 51 11.72 -4.72 -0.41
C GLY A 51 10.61 -5.35 -1.23
N ALA A 52 10.91 -5.91 -2.41
CA ALA A 52 9.94 -6.61 -3.24
C ALA A 52 9.40 -7.88 -2.57
N GLU A 53 10.27 -8.68 -1.93
CA GLU A 53 9.87 -9.87 -1.18
C GLU A 53 9.03 -9.52 0.05
N ALA A 54 9.41 -8.47 0.78
CA ALA A 54 8.59 -7.95 1.88
C ALA A 54 7.21 -7.49 1.38
N PHE A 55 7.15 -6.80 0.23
CA PHE A 55 5.87 -6.39 -0.36
C PHE A 55 5.00 -7.58 -0.77
N ASN A 56 5.59 -8.67 -1.28
CA ASN A 56 4.84 -9.89 -1.57
C ASN A 56 4.19 -10.49 -0.31
N ARG A 57 4.91 -10.49 0.82
CA ARG A 57 4.33 -10.91 2.11
C ARG A 57 3.17 -10.00 2.53
N TYR A 58 3.28 -8.69 2.32
CA TYR A 58 2.14 -7.77 2.53
C TYR A 58 0.91 -8.19 1.71
N ILE A 59 1.08 -8.53 0.43
CA ILE A 59 -0.02 -8.97 -0.43
C ILE A 59 -0.62 -10.28 0.10
N GLU A 60 0.21 -11.27 0.41
CA GLU A 60 -0.25 -12.57 0.94
C GLU A 60 -1.07 -12.41 2.22
N TYR A 61 -0.60 -11.56 3.14
CA TYR A 61 -1.28 -11.30 4.41
C TYR A 61 -2.57 -10.50 4.23
N THR A 62 -2.63 -9.57 3.27
CA THR A 62 -3.79 -8.66 3.15
C THR A 62 -4.85 -9.09 2.15
N LEU A 63 -4.50 -9.94 1.17
CA LEU A 63 -5.42 -10.37 0.12
C LEU A 63 -6.70 -11.05 0.64
N PRO A 64 -6.69 -11.89 1.69
CA PRO A 64 -7.91 -12.43 2.27
C PRO A 64 -8.87 -11.35 2.78
N PHE A 65 -8.37 -10.30 3.44
CA PHE A 65 -9.18 -9.21 4.02
C PHE A 65 -9.70 -8.22 2.98
N LEU A 66 -9.04 -8.12 1.82
CA LEU A 66 -9.59 -7.35 0.69
C LEU A 66 -10.79 -8.05 0.05
N ARG A 67 -10.89 -9.38 0.19
CA ARG A 67 -12.00 -10.20 -0.35
C ARG A 67 -13.16 -10.31 0.64
N GLU A 68 -12.86 -10.33 1.93
CA GLU A 68 -13.84 -10.42 3.01
C GLU A 68 -13.69 -9.19 3.90
N SER A 69 -14.60 -8.23 3.76
CA SER A 69 -14.59 -6.96 4.51
C SER A 69 -14.59 -7.19 6.03
N GLY A 70 -13.41 -7.29 6.64
CA GLY A 70 -13.20 -7.50 8.07
C GLY A 70 -11.76 -7.23 8.49
N GLY A 71 -11.56 -6.44 9.55
CA GLY A 71 -10.23 -6.16 10.10
C GLY A 71 -9.73 -7.28 11.00
N HIS A 72 -8.54 -7.81 10.75
CA HIS A 72 -7.91 -8.87 11.54
C HIS A 72 -6.44 -8.58 11.85
N GLN A 73 -5.83 -9.30 12.79
CA GLN A 73 -4.44 -9.09 13.19
C GLN A 73 -3.45 -9.33 12.03
N ASP A 74 -3.75 -10.29 11.15
CA ASP A 74 -2.94 -10.55 9.95
C ASP A 74 -2.95 -9.35 8.97
N TYR A 75 -4.03 -8.56 8.94
CA TYR A 75 -4.07 -7.33 8.17
C TYR A 75 -3.03 -6.32 8.68
N LEU A 76 -2.90 -6.18 10.01
CA LEU A 76 -1.92 -5.29 10.63
C LEU A 76 -0.49 -5.76 10.38
N ALA A 77 -0.23 -7.06 10.47
CA ALA A 77 1.08 -7.64 10.11
C ALA A 77 1.43 -7.35 8.63
N GLY A 78 0.44 -7.44 7.74
CA GLY A 78 0.59 -7.02 6.35
C GLY A 78 1.07 -5.57 6.21
N ILE A 79 0.49 -4.61 6.96
CA ILE A 79 0.90 -3.20 6.92
C ILE A 79 2.37 -3.02 7.35
N GLY A 80 2.84 -3.82 8.31
CA GLY A 80 4.26 -3.83 8.72
C GLY A 80 5.18 -4.22 7.56
N HIS A 81 4.84 -5.28 6.83
CA HIS A 81 5.58 -5.71 5.64
C HIS A 81 5.59 -4.64 4.52
N ARG A 82 4.47 -3.94 4.30
CA ARG A 82 4.39 -2.82 3.33
C ARG A 82 5.35 -1.68 3.69
N THR A 83 5.37 -1.30 4.96
CA THR A 83 6.18 -0.18 5.45
C THR A 83 7.67 -0.52 5.38
N ALA A 84 8.04 -1.76 5.69
CA ALA A 84 9.41 -2.24 5.56
C ALA A 84 9.88 -2.32 4.10
N ALA A 85 8.98 -2.60 3.18
CA ALA A 85 9.27 -2.77 1.76
C ALA A 85 9.55 -1.47 0.99
N ILE A 86 8.78 -0.42 1.30
CA ILE A 86 8.63 0.74 0.42
C ILE A 86 9.55 1.88 0.82
N GLU A 87 10.21 2.46 -0.17
CA GLU A 87 10.96 3.72 -0.05
C GLU A 87 10.14 4.92 -0.51
N ASP A 88 9.28 4.78 -1.53
CA ASP A 88 8.32 5.80 -1.97
C ASP A 88 7.09 5.14 -2.58
N SER A 89 5.92 5.72 -2.35
CA SER A 89 4.63 5.25 -2.83
C SER A 89 3.77 6.41 -3.30
N ARG A 90 3.20 6.27 -4.50
CA ARG A 90 2.21 7.22 -5.02
C ARG A 90 0.96 6.47 -5.41
N LEU A 91 -0.16 6.98 -4.92
CA LEU A 91 -1.48 6.45 -5.19
C LEU A 91 -2.23 7.49 -6.01
N LEU A 92 -2.51 7.16 -7.27
CA LEU A 92 -3.14 8.06 -8.23
C LEU A 92 -4.51 7.48 -8.63
N PRO A 93 -5.61 8.21 -8.39
CA PRO A 93 -6.89 7.78 -8.89
C PRO A 93 -6.93 7.96 -10.40
N MET A 94 -7.21 6.88 -11.13
CA MET A 94 -7.49 6.92 -12.55
C MET A 94 -9.00 7.05 -12.72
N ALA A 95 -9.41 8.09 -13.45
CA ALA A 95 -10.76 8.22 -13.97
C ALA A 95 -10.72 7.85 -15.45
N ASP A 96 -11.76 7.18 -15.94
CA ASP A 96 -11.91 6.96 -17.38
C ASP A 96 -11.92 8.32 -18.07
N LEU A 97 -10.92 8.57 -18.92
CA LEU A 97 -10.94 9.72 -19.81
C LEU A 97 -12.00 9.43 -20.88
N PRO A 98 -12.94 10.35 -21.17
CA PRO A 98 -13.81 10.18 -22.32
C PRO A 98 -12.92 10.05 -23.56
N ILE A 99 -13.17 9.01 -24.36
CA ILE A 99 -12.46 8.80 -25.63
C ILE A 99 -12.77 10.02 -26.50
N PRO A 100 -11.76 10.79 -26.96
CA PRO A 100 -12.00 11.89 -27.88
C PRO A 100 -12.64 11.33 -29.16
N ASN A 101 -13.76 11.92 -29.58
CA ASN A 101 -14.38 11.65 -30.88
C ASN A 101 -13.46 12.06 -32.04
#